data_AF-A0A923JH39-F1
#
_entry.id   AF-A0A923JH39-F1
#
_cell.length_a   1.000
_cell.length_b   1.000
_cell.length_c   1.000
_cell.angle_alpha   90.00
_cell.angle_beta   90.00
_cell.angle_gamma   90.00
#
_symmetry.space_group_name_H-M   'P 1'
#
loop_
_entity.id
_entity.type
_entity.pdbx_description
1 polymer ?
#
loop_
_entity_poly.entity_id
_entity_poly.type
_entity_poly.pdbx_seq_one_letter_code
_entity_poly.pdbx_strand_id
1 'polypeptide(L)'
;MPGVFTHFLTMRAIKDSLAPELKQLMDDFPEHAHFGSVGPDYLYFYKNDWGPAGQVGHLWFSLIDELKDVVGLYNTAVSAQNNVEDWLTGGLASALQANVELIKGTISADIAKLATSNIDFFEVFAPPIASKPYEADIINWWWADIAHQHRTTEFARCLWEKSEGNPAFRAYTLGYLTHMATDIVGHPYINLIAGGPYRNHWRRHNFVERIYDTHFWKKQKGENLLESACHKLVHFAGYYPDQPEIPKNLCDFLSECYQETYKTLNISSGIPTSGDVNEMYQIYYKYLLGATDNSLLNLPKPPDDFDWFDLDVWIQQKLKSVLDRQPNLGRAPTIRIDDPKSWKSFLAGLLSYLIWLAELATMIATILVAVAARIATTPARYLLWKLSLVLYQLYDMSRLALVMAGYVHPTPDQVDKYFGGITSPDYNTFQEVGTPFLHITNVEQTYHLVHPYSMDYGSSVRLESPRCRIMKNHVEYGDATNLFFGKKISGITSNDVAGLCTYQDMPIASIPEFGALLCNQFQINRGVFLPNFNLDGDRGYAWPTWIARDPKPWSTASFVFCP
;
A
#
# COMPACT_ATOMS: atom_id res chain seq x y z
N MET A 1 -3.93 -6.03 3.67
CA MET A 1 -2.60 -6.52 3.25
C MET A 1 -1.52 -5.77 4.00
N PRO A 2 -0.77 -6.26 5.02
CA PRO A 2 0.51 -5.58 5.26
C PRO A 2 1.20 -5.48 3.89
N GLY A 3 1.64 -4.30 3.48
CA GLY A 3 1.91 -4.12 2.06
C GLY A 3 3.03 -5.05 1.59
N VAL A 4 3.17 -5.20 0.28
CA VAL A 4 4.17 -6.07 -0.35
C VAL A 4 5.58 -5.95 0.24
N PHE A 5 5.99 -4.75 0.65
CA PHE A 5 7.33 -4.56 1.20
C PHE A 5 7.45 -5.13 2.61
N THR A 6 6.39 -5.04 3.40
CA THR A 6 6.29 -5.77 4.66
C THR A 6 6.34 -7.28 4.43
N HIS A 7 5.66 -7.81 3.40
CA HIS A 7 5.75 -9.23 3.03
C HIS A 7 7.18 -9.69 2.71
N PHE A 8 7.97 -8.90 2.00
CA PHE A 8 9.38 -9.23 1.75
C PHE A 8 10.20 -9.30 3.04
N LEU A 9 9.91 -8.43 4.00
CA LEU A 9 10.58 -8.42 5.31
C LEU A 9 10.15 -9.59 6.19
N THR A 10 8.85 -9.87 6.27
CA THR A 10 8.31 -10.97 7.07
C THR A 10 8.67 -12.32 6.47
N MET A 11 8.71 -12.47 5.15
CA MET A 11 9.20 -13.67 4.48
C MET A 11 10.64 -13.99 4.92
N ARG A 12 11.53 -12.98 4.97
CA ARG A 12 12.89 -13.18 5.48
C ARG A 12 12.89 -13.62 6.95
N ALA A 13 12.09 -12.96 7.79
CA ALA A 13 12.01 -13.29 9.22
C ALA A 13 11.44 -14.71 9.48
N ILE A 14 10.43 -15.12 8.70
CA ILE A 14 9.88 -16.49 8.73
C ILE A 14 10.94 -17.48 8.26
N LYS A 15 11.59 -17.22 7.10
CA LYS A 15 12.65 -18.08 6.55
C LYS A 15 13.77 -18.35 7.56
N ASP A 16 14.18 -17.33 8.33
CA ASP A 16 15.20 -17.46 9.38
C ASP A 16 14.75 -18.30 10.59
N SER A 17 13.47 -18.64 10.66
CA SER A 17 12.86 -19.50 11.69
C SER A 17 12.50 -20.90 11.16
N LEU A 18 12.72 -21.18 9.87
CA LEU A 18 12.44 -22.48 9.24
C LEU A 18 13.56 -23.50 9.48
N ALA A 19 13.25 -24.77 9.26
CA ALA A 19 14.24 -25.84 9.18
C ALA A 19 15.29 -25.55 8.10
N PRO A 20 16.56 -25.95 8.28
CA PRO A 20 17.65 -25.65 7.34
C PRO A 20 17.35 -26.02 5.89
N GLU A 21 16.65 -27.13 5.65
CA GLU A 21 16.33 -27.62 4.31
C GLU A 21 15.34 -26.70 3.58
N LEU A 22 14.31 -26.21 4.29
CA LEU A 22 13.33 -25.27 3.72
C LEU A 22 13.94 -23.90 3.49
N LYS A 23 14.79 -23.45 4.43
CA LYS A 23 15.54 -22.20 4.28
C LYS A 23 16.46 -22.24 3.06
N GLN A 24 17.25 -23.30 2.92
CA GLN A 24 18.15 -23.49 1.78
C GLN A 24 17.38 -23.45 0.47
N LEU A 25 16.22 -24.11 0.41
CA LEU A 25 15.40 -24.12 -0.79
C LEU A 25 14.91 -22.73 -1.21
N MET A 26 14.53 -21.88 -0.25
CA MET A 26 14.16 -20.48 -0.53
C MET A 26 15.38 -19.63 -0.90
N ASP A 27 16.58 -19.97 -0.43
CA ASP A 27 17.84 -19.32 -0.81
C ASP A 27 18.31 -19.72 -2.21
N ASP A 28 18.04 -20.96 -2.65
CA ASP A 28 18.38 -21.48 -3.98
C ASP A 28 17.49 -20.91 -5.09
N PHE A 29 16.24 -20.54 -4.76
CA PHE A 29 15.26 -19.98 -5.70
C PHE A 29 14.62 -18.69 -5.14
N PRO A 30 15.42 -17.64 -4.91
CA PRO A 30 14.97 -16.45 -4.19
C PRO A 30 13.86 -15.69 -4.93
N GLU A 31 13.89 -15.59 -6.26
CA GLU A 31 12.86 -14.88 -7.04
C GLU A 31 11.50 -15.57 -6.92
N HIS A 32 11.50 -16.91 -6.89
CA HIS A 32 10.29 -17.71 -6.70
C HIS A 32 9.73 -17.50 -5.29
N ALA A 33 10.59 -17.53 -4.26
CA ALA A 33 10.18 -17.30 -2.88
C ALA A 33 9.65 -15.88 -2.65
N HIS A 34 10.31 -14.85 -3.21
CA HIS A 34 9.82 -13.46 -3.11
C HIS A 34 8.51 -13.26 -3.87
N PHE A 35 8.39 -13.79 -5.10
CA PHE A 35 7.13 -13.69 -5.82
C PHE A 35 6.01 -14.48 -5.13
N GLY A 36 6.32 -15.64 -4.55
CA GLY A 36 5.38 -16.36 -3.69
C GLY A 36 4.93 -15.54 -2.48
N SER A 37 5.83 -14.78 -1.86
CA SER A 37 5.50 -13.92 -0.70
C SER A 37 4.62 -12.71 -1.04
N VAL A 38 4.49 -12.37 -2.33
CA VAL A 38 3.46 -11.43 -2.80
C VAL A 38 2.06 -12.02 -2.61
N GLY A 39 1.92 -13.35 -2.65
CA GLY A 39 0.64 -14.00 -2.48
C GLY A 39 -0.36 -13.64 -3.59
N PRO A 40 -1.64 -13.44 -3.27
CA PRO A 40 -2.66 -13.05 -4.24
C PRO A 40 -2.65 -11.55 -4.60
N ASP A 41 -1.79 -10.71 -4.02
CA ASP A 41 -1.82 -9.25 -4.25
C ASP A 41 -1.67 -8.85 -5.72
N TYR A 42 -0.92 -9.63 -6.52
CA TYR A 42 -0.78 -9.32 -7.95
C TYR A 42 -2.09 -9.51 -8.73
N LEU A 43 -3.07 -10.23 -8.17
CA LEU A 43 -4.40 -10.41 -8.76
C LEU A 43 -5.23 -9.12 -8.77
N TYR A 44 -4.85 -8.11 -7.97
CA TYR A 44 -5.48 -6.78 -8.08
C TYR A 44 -5.35 -6.20 -9.50
N PHE A 45 -4.37 -6.66 -10.27
CA PHE A 45 -4.10 -6.21 -11.64
C PHE A 45 -4.77 -7.07 -12.72
N TYR A 46 -5.72 -7.94 -12.35
CA TYR A 46 -6.46 -8.73 -13.33
C TYR A 46 -7.43 -7.85 -14.12
N LYS A 47 -7.06 -7.52 -15.36
CA LYS A 47 -7.81 -6.57 -16.21
C LYS A 47 -9.30 -6.91 -16.39
N ASN A 48 -9.66 -8.18 -16.36
CA ASN A 48 -11.05 -8.62 -16.58
C ASN A 48 -11.95 -8.25 -15.38
N ASP A 49 -11.38 -8.03 -14.20
CA ASP A 49 -12.10 -7.54 -13.02
C ASP A 49 -12.48 -6.06 -13.13
N TRP A 50 -11.69 -5.28 -13.89
CA TRP A 50 -11.82 -3.82 -13.93
C TRP A 50 -12.86 -3.31 -14.92
N GLY A 51 -13.28 -4.12 -15.91
CA GLY A 51 -14.27 -3.70 -16.90
C GLY A 51 -13.95 -2.32 -17.51
N PRO A 52 -14.91 -1.36 -17.58
CA PRO A 52 -14.66 0.01 -18.05
C PRO A 52 -13.68 0.83 -17.20
N ALA A 53 -13.42 0.45 -15.95
CA ALA A 53 -12.55 1.18 -15.02
C ALA A 53 -11.06 1.11 -15.40
N GLY A 54 -10.66 0.21 -16.32
CA GLY A 54 -9.30 0.19 -16.87
C GLY A 54 -8.85 1.52 -17.49
N GLN A 55 -9.79 2.36 -17.95
CA GLN A 55 -9.51 3.73 -18.43
C GLN A 55 -9.00 4.67 -17.31
N VAL A 56 -9.32 4.39 -16.04
CA VAL A 56 -8.87 5.19 -14.89
C VAL A 56 -7.47 4.76 -14.42
N GLY A 57 -7.07 3.51 -14.65
CA GLY A 57 -5.68 3.08 -14.49
C GLY A 57 -4.72 3.91 -15.35
N HIS A 58 -5.12 4.28 -16.56
CA HIS A 58 -4.36 5.18 -17.43
C HIS A 58 -4.20 6.59 -16.84
N LEU A 59 -5.21 7.12 -16.16
CA LEU A 59 -5.13 8.40 -15.44
C LEU A 59 -4.14 8.34 -14.26
N TRP A 60 -4.08 7.20 -13.57
CA TRP A 60 -3.12 7.00 -12.48
C TRP A 60 -1.67 6.99 -13.00
N PHE A 61 -1.39 6.24 -14.07
CA PHE A 61 -0.06 6.23 -14.69
C PHE A 61 0.31 7.61 -15.27
N SER A 62 -0.63 8.35 -15.87
CA SER A 62 -0.35 9.69 -16.39
C SER A 62 0.02 10.69 -15.29
N LEU A 63 -0.68 10.66 -14.14
CA LEU A 63 -0.36 11.52 -13.00
C LEU A 63 1.03 11.23 -12.42
N ILE A 64 1.44 9.95 -12.38
CA ILE A 64 2.80 9.57 -11.95
C ILE A 64 3.85 10.04 -12.96
N ASP A 65 3.57 9.92 -14.26
CA ASP A 65 4.46 10.38 -15.31
C ASP A 65 4.59 11.91 -15.32
N GLU A 66 3.52 12.65 -15.09
CA GLU A 66 3.53 14.11 -14.94
C GLU A 66 4.35 14.57 -13.72
N LEU A 67 4.32 13.81 -12.61
CA LEU A 67 5.21 14.09 -11.47
C LEU A 67 6.69 13.90 -11.83
N LYS A 68 7.04 13.04 -12.79
CA LYS A 68 8.41 12.91 -13.30
C LYS A 68 8.85 14.15 -14.09
N ASP A 69 7.94 14.88 -14.71
CA ASP A 69 8.29 16.14 -15.39
C ASP A 69 8.74 17.22 -14.38
N VAL A 70 8.11 17.27 -13.20
CA VAL A 70 8.56 18.15 -12.09
C VAL A 70 9.97 17.77 -11.64
N VAL A 71 10.26 16.47 -11.55
CA VAL A 71 11.59 15.95 -11.24
C VAL A 71 12.60 16.38 -12.30
N GLY A 72 12.24 16.30 -13.59
CA GLY A 72 13.09 16.77 -14.69
C GLY A 72 13.42 18.25 -14.58
N LEU A 73 12.45 19.10 -14.22
CA LEU A 73 12.67 20.52 -14.00
C LEU A 73 13.53 20.79 -12.77
N TYR A 74 13.29 20.08 -11.67
CA TYR A 74 14.12 20.15 -10.47
C TYR A 74 15.59 19.84 -10.80
N ASN A 75 15.85 18.73 -11.50
CA ASN A 75 17.20 18.34 -11.90
C ASN A 75 17.85 19.38 -12.81
N THR A 76 17.07 20.02 -13.68
CA THR A 76 17.53 21.14 -14.52
C THR A 76 17.92 22.35 -13.67
N ALA A 77 17.11 22.70 -12.66
CA ALA A 77 17.39 23.84 -11.78
C ALA A 77 18.61 23.60 -10.88
N VAL A 78 18.80 22.39 -10.36
CA VAL A 78 19.99 21.98 -9.59
C VAL A 78 21.23 21.98 -10.47
N SER A 79 21.14 21.45 -11.70
CA SER A 79 22.25 21.50 -12.68
C SER A 79 22.63 22.95 -13.03
N ALA A 80 21.63 23.82 -13.20
CA ALA A 80 21.84 25.25 -13.46
C ALA A 80 22.48 25.97 -12.25
N GLN A 81 22.13 25.61 -11.02
CA GLN A 81 22.78 26.14 -9.81
C GLN A 81 24.29 25.85 -9.82
N ASN A 82 24.68 24.64 -10.25
CA ASN A 82 26.07 24.21 -10.31
C ASN A 82 26.85 24.84 -11.49
N ASN A 83 26.17 25.19 -12.58
CA ASN A 83 26.77 25.70 -13.82
C ASN A 83 26.18 27.06 -14.23
N VAL A 84 26.09 28.01 -13.30
CA VAL A 84 25.36 29.27 -13.51
C VAL A 84 25.93 30.14 -14.63
N GLU A 85 27.23 30.04 -14.92
CA GLU A 85 27.90 30.80 -15.98
C GLU A 85 27.45 30.38 -17.38
N ASP A 86 27.30 29.07 -17.61
CA ASP A 86 26.74 28.50 -18.85
C ASP A 86 25.26 28.86 -19.01
N TRP A 87 24.52 28.90 -17.89
CA TRP A 87 23.09 29.22 -17.84
C TRP A 87 22.76 30.64 -18.30
N LEU A 88 23.65 31.60 -17.99
CA LEU A 88 23.47 33.01 -18.29
C LEU A 88 23.60 33.34 -19.79
N THR A 89 24.14 32.43 -20.61
CA THR A 89 24.52 32.72 -22.00
C THR A 89 23.64 32.08 -23.08
N GLY A 90 22.68 31.20 -22.76
CA GLY A 90 21.86 30.57 -23.82
C GLY A 90 20.58 29.87 -23.38
N GLY A 91 19.46 30.21 -24.05
CA GLY A 91 18.24 29.41 -24.34
C GLY A 91 17.43 28.75 -23.21
N LEU A 92 18.03 28.42 -22.08
CA LEU A 92 17.49 27.57 -21.02
C LEU A 92 16.51 28.31 -20.11
N ALA A 93 16.60 29.65 -20.05
CA ALA A 93 15.63 30.48 -19.32
C ALA A 93 14.22 30.43 -19.95
N SER A 94 14.13 30.30 -21.28
CA SER A 94 12.86 30.07 -21.98
C SER A 94 12.33 28.66 -21.75
N ALA A 95 13.21 27.65 -21.67
CA ALA A 95 12.83 26.29 -21.30
C ALA A 95 12.31 26.21 -19.85
N LEU A 96 12.92 26.95 -18.92
CA LEU A 96 12.46 27.08 -17.53
C LEU A 96 11.06 27.70 -17.45
N GLN A 97 10.80 28.78 -18.20
CA GLN A 97 9.47 29.40 -18.26
C GLN A 97 8.42 28.46 -18.86
N ALA A 98 8.73 27.78 -19.96
CA ALA A 98 7.81 26.82 -20.59
C ALA A 98 7.44 25.66 -19.63
N ASN A 99 8.41 25.14 -18.90
CA ASN A 99 8.19 24.04 -17.95
C ASN A 99 7.43 24.49 -16.70
N VAL A 100 7.65 25.71 -16.19
CA VAL A 100 6.87 26.25 -15.05
C VAL A 100 5.41 26.50 -15.44
N GLU A 101 5.13 26.98 -16.66
CA GLU A 101 3.75 27.14 -17.14
C GLU A 101 3.05 25.79 -17.35
N LEU A 102 3.76 24.76 -17.83
CA LEU A 102 3.24 23.39 -17.91
C LEU A 102 2.84 22.85 -16.53
N ILE A 103 3.72 23.03 -15.53
CA ILE A 103 3.47 22.63 -14.12
C ILE A 103 2.26 23.35 -13.54
N LYS A 104 2.15 24.67 -13.76
CA LYS A 104 1.03 25.48 -13.26
C LYS A 104 -0.29 25.07 -13.91
N GLY A 105 -0.29 24.80 -15.20
CA GLY A 105 -1.48 24.43 -15.97
C GLY A 105 -2.00 23.03 -15.65
N THR A 106 -1.13 22.02 -15.74
CA THR A 106 -1.53 20.60 -15.65
C THR A 106 -1.74 20.16 -14.21
N ILE A 107 -0.74 20.35 -13.34
CA ILE A 107 -0.76 19.84 -11.96
C ILE A 107 -1.85 20.53 -11.14
N SER A 108 -1.99 21.86 -11.28
CA SER A 108 -3.06 22.58 -10.57
C SER A 108 -4.45 22.19 -11.07
N ALA A 109 -4.62 21.94 -12.36
CA ALA A 109 -5.92 21.56 -12.92
C ALA A 109 -6.34 20.15 -12.51
N ASP A 110 -5.43 19.19 -12.52
CA ASP A 110 -5.75 17.79 -12.18
C ASP A 110 -5.87 17.58 -10.67
N ILE A 111 -5.08 18.28 -9.86
CA ILE A 111 -5.29 18.29 -8.40
C ILE A 111 -6.56 19.08 -8.04
N ALA A 112 -6.89 20.17 -8.75
CA ALA A 112 -8.17 20.84 -8.58
C ALA A 112 -9.33 19.91 -8.95
N LYS A 113 -9.21 19.09 -10.00
CA LYS A 113 -10.19 18.04 -10.30
C LYS A 113 -10.31 17.06 -9.13
N LEU A 114 -9.21 16.57 -8.55
CA LEU A 114 -9.25 15.68 -7.38
C LEU A 114 -9.91 16.32 -6.14
N ALA A 115 -9.68 17.61 -5.90
CA ALA A 115 -10.21 18.33 -4.74
C ALA A 115 -11.67 18.79 -4.92
N THR A 116 -12.13 18.98 -6.17
CA THR A 116 -13.47 19.49 -6.50
C THR A 116 -14.38 18.46 -7.16
N SER A 117 -13.89 17.25 -7.47
CA SER A 117 -14.71 16.21 -8.06
C SER A 117 -15.77 15.72 -7.08
N ASN A 118 -17.01 15.68 -7.56
CA ASN A 118 -18.06 14.83 -6.98
C ASN A 118 -17.87 13.35 -7.39
N ILE A 119 -16.96 13.09 -8.35
CA ILE A 119 -16.47 11.76 -8.67
C ILE A 119 -15.43 11.42 -7.63
N ASP A 120 -15.77 10.48 -6.77
CA ASP A 120 -14.82 9.89 -5.88
C ASP A 120 -13.97 8.91 -6.70
N PHE A 121 -12.80 9.37 -7.19
CA PHE A 121 -11.87 8.56 -7.98
C PHE A 121 -11.48 7.25 -7.28
N PHE A 122 -11.66 7.18 -5.97
CA PHE A 122 -11.46 5.99 -5.17
C PHE A 122 -12.69 5.08 -5.19
N GLU A 123 -13.93 5.58 -5.21
CA GLU A 123 -15.12 4.72 -5.40
C GLU A 123 -15.09 3.97 -6.74
N VAL A 124 -14.38 4.50 -7.75
CA VAL A 124 -14.19 3.78 -9.02
C VAL A 124 -13.42 2.46 -8.84
N PHE A 125 -12.54 2.40 -7.85
CA PHE A 125 -11.82 1.19 -7.46
C PHE A 125 -12.35 0.57 -6.16
N ALA A 126 -13.55 0.96 -5.72
CA ALA A 126 -14.19 0.26 -4.61
C ALA A 126 -14.41 -1.19 -5.04
N PRO A 127 -13.84 -2.17 -4.33
CA PRO A 127 -13.99 -3.55 -4.73
C PRO A 127 -15.49 -3.93 -4.64
N PRO A 128 -15.98 -4.84 -5.48
CA PRO A 128 -17.38 -5.27 -5.45
C PRO A 128 -17.83 -5.72 -4.06
N ILE A 129 -16.91 -6.27 -3.27
CA ILE A 129 -17.14 -6.65 -1.87
C ILE A 129 -17.42 -5.45 -0.93
N ALA A 130 -16.93 -4.25 -1.27
CA ALA A 130 -17.20 -3.00 -0.58
C ALA A 130 -18.48 -2.30 -1.07
N SER A 131 -18.85 -2.49 -2.34
CA SER A 131 -20.03 -1.86 -2.94
C SER A 131 -21.30 -2.70 -2.68
N LYS A 132 -22.27 -2.13 -1.96
CA LYS A 132 -23.61 -2.70 -1.73
C LYS A 132 -23.61 -4.17 -1.27
N PRO A 133 -23.40 -4.43 0.03
CA PRO A 133 -23.23 -5.81 0.51
C PRO A 133 -24.53 -6.66 0.57
N TYR A 134 -25.63 -6.15 0.00
CA TYR A 134 -26.84 -6.91 -0.30
C TYR A 134 -26.84 -7.47 -1.74
N GLU A 135 -25.91 -7.05 -2.61
CA GLU A 135 -25.86 -7.39 -4.04
C GLU A 135 -24.56 -8.13 -4.43
N ALA A 136 -23.55 -8.17 -3.54
CA ALA A 136 -22.21 -8.67 -3.82
C ALA A 136 -22.11 -10.21 -3.81
N ASP A 137 -22.65 -10.87 -4.85
CA ASP A 137 -22.45 -12.29 -5.10
C ASP A 137 -20.96 -12.58 -5.42
N ILE A 138 -20.41 -13.68 -4.88
CA ILE A 138 -19.00 -14.10 -5.09
C ILE A 138 -18.66 -14.22 -6.58
N ILE A 139 -19.65 -14.51 -7.42
CA ILE A 139 -19.50 -14.51 -8.88
C ILE A 139 -19.01 -13.18 -9.44
N ASN A 140 -19.28 -12.07 -8.77
CA ASN A 140 -18.92 -10.71 -9.18
C ASN A 140 -17.71 -10.15 -8.40
N TRP A 141 -17.11 -10.93 -7.49
CA TRP A 141 -15.95 -10.47 -6.74
C TRP A 141 -14.71 -10.43 -7.63
N TRP A 142 -13.78 -9.54 -7.28
CA TRP A 142 -12.47 -9.53 -7.91
C TRP A 142 -11.62 -10.71 -7.43
N TRP A 143 -10.68 -11.14 -8.27
CA TRP A 143 -9.79 -12.26 -7.97
C TRP A 143 -8.93 -12.04 -6.75
N ALA A 144 -8.51 -10.79 -6.51
CA ALA A 144 -7.83 -10.44 -5.28
C ALA A 144 -8.71 -10.73 -4.06
N ASP A 145 -9.97 -10.28 -4.06
CA ASP A 145 -10.88 -10.52 -2.92
C ASP A 145 -11.18 -12.02 -2.74
N ILE A 146 -11.41 -12.76 -3.84
CA ILE A 146 -11.66 -14.20 -3.81
C ILE A 146 -10.47 -14.94 -3.21
N ALA A 147 -9.25 -14.65 -3.68
CA ALA A 147 -8.05 -15.35 -3.26
C ALA A 147 -7.60 -14.96 -1.84
N HIS A 148 -7.99 -13.78 -1.32
CA HIS A 148 -7.78 -13.42 0.08
C HIS A 148 -8.84 -13.99 1.02
N GLN A 149 -10.08 -14.19 0.57
CA GLN A 149 -11.19 -14.54 1.47
C GLN A 149 -11.74 -15.95 1.32
N HIS A 150 -11.41 -16.66 0.25
CA HIS A 150 -12.02 -17.94 -0.08
C HIS A 150 -10.99 -19.00 -0.50
N ARG A 151 -11.12 -20.21 0.05
CA ARG A 151 -10.31 -21.40 -0.30
C ARG A 151 -8.79 -21.17 -0.27
N THR A 152 -8.32 -20.29 0.60
CA THR A 152 -6.89 -19.90 0.70
C THR A 152 -5.98 -21.08 1.02
N THR A 153 -6.37 -21.91 1.99
CA THR A 153 -5.62 -23.11 2.36
C THR A 153 -5.77 -24.20 1.31
N GLU A 154 -6.93 -24.34 0.67
CA GLU A 154 -7.10 -25.21 -0.50
C GLU A 154 -6.19 -24.85 -1.67
N PHE A 155 -6.06 -23.55 -1.98
CA PHE A 155 -5.12 -23.07 -3.00
C PHE A 155 -3.67 -23.37 -2.58
N ALA A 156 -3.30 -23.10 -1.33
CA ALA A 156 -1.98 -23.45 -0.79
C ALA A 156 -1.69 -24.95 -0.85
N ARG A 157 -2.69 -25.82 -0.63
CA ARG A 157 -2.59 -27.27 -0.79
C ARG A 157 -2.36 -27.66 -2.25
N CYS A 158 -3.09 -27.05 -3.18
CA CYS A 158 -2.89 -27.28 -4.61
C CYS A 158 -1.47 -26.90 -5.04
N LEU A 159 -0.97 -25.73 -4.61
CA LEU A 159 0.42 -25.31 -4.83
C LEU A 159 1.41 -26.32 -4.24
N TRP A 160 1.16 -26.76 -3.00
CA TRP A 160 2.01 -27.74 -2.30
C TRP A 160 2.05 -29.10 -2.99
N GLU A 161 0.94 -29.59 -3.50
CA GLU A 161 0.86 -30.88 -4.19
C GLU A 161 1.51 -30.80 -5.58
N LYS A 162 1.16 -29.79 -6.38
CA LYS A 162 1.70 -29.65 -7.75
C LYS A 162 3.17 -29.24 -7.80
N SER A 163 3.73 -28.70 -6.72
CA SER A 163 5.17 -28.43 -6.61
C SER A 163 6.01 -29.65 -6.23
N GLU A 164 5.39 -30.83 -6.03
CA GLU A 164 6.13 -32.08 -5.80
C GLU A 164 7.08 -32.39 -6.96
N GLY A 165 8.36 -32.63 -6.64
CA GLY A 165 9.41 -32.86 -7.64
C GLY A 165 9.98 -31.60 -8.33
N ASN A 166 9.45 -30.40 -8.06
CA ASN A 166 9.99 -29.14 -8.61
C ASN A 166 10.43 -28.18 -7.49
N PRO A 167 11.74 -28.10 -7.18
CA PRO A 167 12.28 -27.23 -6.12
C PRO A 167 11.91 -25.74 -6.27
N ALA A 168 11.90 -25.21 -7.49
CA ALA A 168 11.57 -23.82 -7.74
C ALA A 168 10.09 -23.51 -7.40
N PHE A 169 9.17 -24.41 -7.79
CA PHE A 169 7.75 -24.28 -7.44
C PHE A 169 7.48 -24.50 -5.95
N ARG A 170 8.31 -25.33 -5.30
CA ARG A 170 8.26 -25.50 -3.85
C ARG A 170 8.70 -24.23 -3.14
N ALA A 171 9.74 -23.55 -3.62
CA ALA A 171 10.17 -22.26 -3.09
C ALA A 171 9.09 -21.18 -3.24
N TYR A 172 8.40 -21.14 -4.39
CA TYR A 172 7.21 -20.29 -4.56
C TYR A 172 6.14 -20.60 -3.53
N THR A 173 5.80 -21.89 -3.38
CA THR A 173 4.79 -22.33 -2.40
C THR A 173 5.16 -21.91 -0.97
N LEU A 174 6.43 -22.06 -0.57
CA LEU A 174 6.89 -21.60 0.74
C LEU A 174 6.74 -20.08 0.88
N GLY A 175 7.07 -19.32 -0.17
CA GLY A 175 6.78 -17.89 -0.24
C GLY A 175 5.30 -17.59 0.00
N TYR A 176 4.39 -18.30 -0.67
CA TYR A 176 2.94 -18.12 -0.50
C TYR A 176 2.48 -18.43 0.94
N LEU A 177 3.04 -19.44 1.59
CA LEU A 177 2.77 -19.71 3.01
C LEU A 177 3.25 -18.57 3.91
N THR A 178 4.38 -17.92 3.58
CA THR A 178 4.82 -16.73 4.33
C THR A 178 3.87 -15.55 4.18
N HIS A 179 3.27 -15.39 3.00
CA HIS A 179 2.21 -14.40 2.77
C HIS A 179 0.99 -14.70 3.64
N MET A 180 0.46 -15.94 3.60
CA MET A 180 -0.68 -16.34 4.44
C MET A 180 -0.43 -16.04 5.92
N ALA A 181 0.75 -16.40 6.43
CA ALA A 181 1.10 -16.13 7.82
C ALA A 181 1.14 -14.64 8.17
N THR A 182 1.67 -13.84 7.25
CA THR A 182 1.76 -12.38 7.37
C THR A 182 0.37 -11.75 7.44
N ASP A 183 -0.56 -12.18 6.59
CA ASP A 183 -1.91 -11.63 6.56
C ASP A 183 -2.77 -12.08 7.74
N ILE A 184 -2.73 -13.37 8.06
CA ILE A 184 -3.46 -13.96 9.19
C ILE A 184 -3.14 -13.17 10.47
N VAL A 185 -1.87 -12.96 10.76
CA VAL A 185 -1.46 -12.27 11.99
C VAL A 185 -1.48 -10.74 11.84
N GLY A 186 -1.12 -10.22 10.67
CA GLY A 186 -0.91 -8.79 10.41
C GLY A 186 -2.19 -8.01 10.15
N HIS A 187 -3.18 -8.54 9.43
CA HIS A 187 -4.42 -7.80 9.15
C HIS A 187 -5.24 -7.44 10.37
N PRO A 188 -5.38 -8.29 11.39
CA PRO A 188 -6.02 -7.89 12.63
C PRO A 188 -5.42 -6.61 13.21
N TYR A 189 -4.09 -6.47 13.13
CA TYR A 189 -3.37 -5.28 13.58
C TYR A 189 -3.63 -4.08 12.65
N ILE A 190 -3.55 -4.24 11.34
CA ILE A 190 -3.84 -3.16 10.37
C ILE A 190 -5.30 -2.70 10.48
N ASN A 191 -6.25 -3.63 10.58
CA ASN A 191 -7.68 -3.37 10.74
C ASN A 191 -7.97 -2.57 12.03
N LEU A 192 -7.24 -2.85 13.12
CA LEU A 192 -7.37 -2.09 14.36
C LEU A 192 -7.03 -0.61 14.13
N ILE A 193 -5.94 -0.33 13.43
CA ILE A 193 -5.48 1.04 13.14
C ILE A 193 -6.37 1.71 12.09
N ALA A 194 -6.82 0.96 11.08
CA ALA A 194 -7.82 1.41 10.13
C ALA A 194 -9.20 1.64 10.78
N GLY A 195 -9.44 1.13 11.99
CA GLY A 195 -10.71 1.25 12.69
C GLY A 195 -11.81 0.33 12.14
N GLY A 196 -11.45 -0.69 11.37
CA GLY A 196 -12.36 -1.69 10.84
C GLY A 196 -11.77 -2.51 9.69
N PRO A 197 -12.53 -3.49 9.18
CA PRO A 197 -12.03 -4.44 8.18
C PRO A 197 -11.89 -3.83 6.77
N TYR A 198 -10.99 -4.42 5.97
CA TYR A 198 -10.72 -4.05 4.58
C TYR A 198 -12.01 -3.81 3.78
N ARG A 199 -12.96 -4.75 3.76
CA ARG A 199 -14.20 -4.62 2.97
C ARG A 199 -14.97 -3.31 3.19
N ASN A 200 -14.89 -2.70 4.38
CA ASN A 200 -15.60 -1.47 4.73
C ASN A 200 -14.67 -0.24 4.78
N HIS A 201 -13.37 -0.46 4.94
CA HIS A 201 -12.37 0.57 5.16
C HIS A 201 -11.20 0.46 4.17
N TRP A 202 -11.44 -0.11 2.99
CA TRP A 202 -10.41 -0.54 2.04
C TRP A 202 -9.40 0.57 1.70
N ARG A 203 -9.84 1.83 1.66
CA ARG A 203 -8.97 3.00 1.46
C ARG A 203 -8.02 3.25 2.62
N ARG A 204 -8.58 3.30 3.82
CA ARG A 204 -7.81 3.59 5.04
C ARG A 204 -6.87 2.43 5.35
N HIS A 205 -7.32 1.21 5.07
CA HIS A 205 -6.50 -0.01 5.10
C HIS A 205 -5.27 0.14 4.20
N ASN A 206 -5.49 0.35 2.90
CA ASN A 206 -4.44 0.59 1.91
C ASN A 206 -3.46 1.72 2.30
N PHE A 207 -3.99 2.80 2.89
CA PHE A 207 -3.19 3.92 3.36
C PHE A 207 -2.29 3.54 4.54
N VAL A 208 -2.85 2.88 5.57
CA VAL A 208 -2.11 2.43 6.76
C VAL A 208 -0.98 1.46 6.37
N GLU A 209 -1.24 0.58 5.41
CA GLU A 209 -0.28 -0.43 4.96
C GLU A 209 0.94 0.18 4.30
N ARG A 210 0.75 1.17 3.44
CA ARG A 210 1.84 1.89 2.78
C ARG A 210 2.72 2.64 3.79
N ILE A 211 2.11 3.15 4.87
CA ILE A 211 2.85 3.76 5.99
C ILE A 211 3.69 2.69 6.69
N TYR A 212 3.11 1.53 7.01
CA TYR A 212 3.83 0.45 7.68
C TYR A 212 4.92 -0.18 6.81
N ASP A 213 4.71 -0.33 5.50
CA ASP A 213 5.73 -0.73 4.54
C ASP A 213 6.97 0.16 4.64
N THR A 214 6.75 1.47 4.57
CA THR A 214 7.84 2.46 4.61
C THR A 214 8.52 2.46 5.99
N HIS A 215 7.72 2.41 7.05
CA HIS A 215 8.20 2.41 8.43
C HIS A 215 9.05 1.17 8.74
N PHE A 216 8.52 -0.02 8.44
CA PHE A 216 9.21 -1.28 8.66
C PHE A 216 10.42 -1.43 7.76
N TRP A 217 10.36 -0.97 6.51
CA TRP A 217 11.54 -0.97 5.63
C TRP A 217 12.67 -0.15 6.24
N LYS A 218 12.42 1.10 6.63
CA LYS A 218 13.43 1.94 7.31
C LYS A 218 13.93 1.29 8.59
N LYS A 219 13.04 0.72 9.42
CA LYS A 219 13.42 0.10 10.70
C LYS A 219 14.24 -1.18 10.53
N GLN A 220 13.93 -2.02 9.55
CA GLN A 220 14.60 -3.32 9.33
C GLN A 220 15.83 -3.23 8.42
N LYS A 221 15.87 -2.26 7.50
CA LYS A 221 16.96 -2.11 6.52
C LYS A 221 17.84 -0.89 6.74
N GLY A 222 17.36 0.14 7.42
CA GLY A 222 18.05 1.43 7.51
C GLY A 222 18.07 2.20 6.19
N GLU A 223 17.24 1.81 5.23
CA GLU A 223 17.21 2.33 3.86
C GLU A 223 15.87 3.06 3.57
N ASN A 224 15.89 3.98 2.61
CA ASN A 224 14.67 4.56 2.06
C ASN A 224 14.02 3.53 1.12
N LEU A 225 12.77 3.12 1.42
CA LEU A 225 12.03 2.18 0.58
C LEU A 225 11.97 2.63 -0.89
N LEU A 226 11.77 3.93 -1.11
CA LEU A 226 11.65 4.52 -2.43
C LEU A 226 12.96 4.51 -3.24
N GLU A 227 14.09 4.17 -2.62
CA GLU A 227 15.41 4.08 -3.27
C GLU A 227 15.97 2.65 -3.20
N SER A 228 15.19 1.70 -2.67
CA SER A 228 15.66 0.35 -2.37
C SER A 228 15.85 -0.53 -3.60
N ALA A 229 15.22 -0.16 -4.73
CA ALA A 229 15.12 -1.00 -5.92
C ALA A 229 14.64 -2.44 -5.62
N CYS A 230 13.84 -2.64 -4.56
CA CYS A 230 13.46 -3.97 -4.11
C CYS A 230 12.48 -4.69 -5.04
N HIS A 231 11.94 -4.01 -6.06
CA HIS A 231 11.30 -4.64 -7.23
C HIS A 231 12.19 -5.72 -7.87
N LYS A 232 13.53 -5.59 -7.78
CA LYS A 232 14.49 -6.59 -8.28
C LYS A 232 14.40 -7.94 -7.56
N LEU A 233 13.84 -7.99 -6.35
CA LEU A 233 13.67 -9.24 -5.61
C LEU A 233 12.72 -10.22 -6.31
N VAL A 234 11.83 -9.72 -7.16
CA VAL A 234 10.92 -10.53 -7.98
C VAL A 234 11.29 -10.51 -9.47
N HIS A 235 12.50 -10.04 -9.82
CA HIS A 235 12.98 -10.02 -11.20
C HIS A 235 13.59 -11.37 -11.57
N PHE A 236 12.95 -12.13 -12.46
CA PHE A 236 13.49 -13.41 -12.93
C PHE A 236 14.64 -13.20 -13.92
N ALA A 237 15.74 -13.91 -13.70
CA ALA A 237 16.92 -13.82 -14.56
C ALA A 237 16.60 -14.21 -16.03
N GLY A 238 17.19 -13.49 -16.97
CA GLY A 238 17.01 -13.72 -18.41
C GLY A 238 15.99 -12.81 -19.10
N TYR A 239 15.33 -11.92 -18.34
CA TYR A 239 14.35 -10.96 -18.85
C TYR A 239 14.85 -9.53 -18.66
N TYR A 240 14.44 -8.60 -19.53
CA TYR A 240 14.89 -7.22 -19.44
C TYR A 240 14.01 -6.42 -18.46
N PRO A 241 14.55 -5.47 -17.67
CA PRO A 241 13.75 -4.70 -16.71
C PRO A 241 12.59 -3.88 -17.32
N ASP A 242 12.71 -3.49 -18.59
CA ASP A 242 11.68 -2.81 -19.38
C ASP A 242 10.61 -3.77 -19.94
N GLN A 243 10.93 -5.07 -20.00
CA GLN A 243 10.06 -6.16 -20.40
C GLN A 243 10.15 -7.31 -19.38
N PRO A 244 9.72 -7.09 -18.13
CA PRO A 244 9.79 -8.11 -17.10
C PRO A 244 8.90 -9.29 -17.54
N GLU A 245 9.41 -10.51 -17.45
CA GLU A 245 8.57 -11.70 -17.61
C GLU A 245 8.82 -12.67 -16.47
N ILE A 246 7.84 -13.53 -16.27
CA ILE A 246 7.88 -14.63 -15.31
C ILE A 246 8.00 -15.94 -16.10
N PRO A 247 8.75 -16.96 -15.62
CA PRO A 247 8.90 -18.22 -16.33
C PRO A 247 7.55 -18.84 -16.71
N LYS A 248 7.37 -19.21 -17.98
CA LYS A 248 6.10 -19.73 -18.50
C LYS A 248 5.58 -20.93 -17.68
N ASN A 249 6.47 -21.82 -17.28
CA ASN A 249 6.13 -22.99 -16.46
C ASN A 249 5.57 -22.60 -15.08
N LEU A 250 6.01 -21.47 -14.49
CA LEU A 250 5.44 -20.93 -13.26
C LEU A 250 4.04 -20.36 -13.52
N CYS A 251 3.81 -19.68 -14.65
CA CYS A 251 2.47 -19.23 -15.02
C CYS A 251 1.48 -20.38 -15.26
N ASP A 252 1.93 -21.44 -15.95
CA ASP A 252 1.13 -22.64 -16.18
C ASP A 252 0.76 -23.31 -14.84
N PHE A 253 1.74 -23.44 -13.92
CA PHE A 253 1.54 -23.97 -12.58
C PHE A 253 0.48 -23.17 -11.78
N LEU A 254 0.56 -21.84 -11.78
CA LEU A 254 -0.38 -20.98 -11.07
C LEU A 254 -1.79 -21.04 -11.67
N SER A 255 -1.90 -20.97 -13.00
CA SER A 255 -3.18 -21.07 -13.69
C SER A 255 -3.86 -22.41 -13.45
N GLU A 256 -3.10 -23.51 -13.43
CA GLU A 256 -3.63 -24.84 -13.09
C GLU A 256 -4.17 -24.89 -11.65
N CYS A 257 -3.45 -24.31 -10.68
CA CYS A 257 -3.93 -24.21 -9.31
C CYS A 257 -5.21 -23.35 -9.20
N TYR A 258 -5.29 -22.22 -9.91
CA TYR A 258 -6.52 -21.40 -9.91
C TYR A 258 -7.70 -22.18 -10.49
N GLN A 259 -7.48 -22.87 -11.60
CA GLN A 259 -8.49 -23.72 -12.23
C GLN A 259 -8.96 -24.82 -11.29
N GLU A 260 -8.05 -25.52 -10.63
CA GLU A 260 -8.38 -26.64 -9.77
C GLU A 260 -9.18 -26.20 -8.53
N THR A 261 -8.73 -25.13 -7.86
CA THR A 261 -9.31 -24.64 -6.61
C THR A 261 -10.63 -23.90 -6.83
N TYR A 262 -10.75 -23.10 -7.89
CA TYR A 262 -11.83 -22.10 -8.00
C TYR A 262 -12.85 -22.36 -9.11
N LYS A 263 -12.67 -23.38 -9.97
CA LYS A 263 -13.60 -23.67 -11.09
C LYS A 263 -15.07 -23.77 -10.74
N THR A 264 -15.39 -24.19 -9.52
CA THR A 264 -16.78 -24.38 -9.11
C THR A 264 -17.50 -23.08 -8.76
N LEU A 265 -16.78 -21.96 -8.65
CA LEU A 265 -17.36 -20.67 -8.26
C LEU A 265 -17.96 -19.90 -9.44
N ASN A 266 -17.66 -20.31 -10.68
CA ASN A 266 -18.18 -19.69 -11.91
C ASN A 266 -17.97 -18.16 -12.01
N ILE A 267 -16.85 -17.65 -11.48
CA ILE A 267 -16.52 -16.21 -11.42
C ILE A 267 -16.71 -15.54 -12.79
N SER A 268 -17.42 -14.41 -12.79
CA SER A 268 -17.84 -13.68 -14.00
C SER A 268 -16.67 -13.19 -14.85
N SER A 269 -15.56 -12.80 -14.23
CA SER A 269 -14.33 -12.39 -14.91
C SER A 269 -13.51 -13.57 -15.47
N GLY A 270 -14.00 -14.81 -15.32
CA GLY A 270 -13.31 -16.03 -15.74
C GLY A 270 -12.15 -16.40 -14.82
N ILE A 271 -11.48 -17.52 -15.10
CA ILE A 271 -10.32 -18.00 -14.33
C ILE A 271 -9.03 -17.53 -14.98
N PRO A 272 -8.07 -16.94 -14.23
CA PRO A 272 -6.80 -16.48 -14.76
C PRO A 272 -6.06 -17.57 -15.53
N THR A 273 -5.78 -17.29 -16.79
CA THR A 273 -4.96 -18.15 -17.65
C THR A 273 -3.47 -17.92 -17.39
N SER A 274 -2.60 -18.78 -17.91
CA SER A 274 -1.13 -18.54 -17.88
C SER A 274 -0.74 -17.21 -18.51
N GLY A 275 -1.46 -16.75 -19.55
CA GLY A 275 -1.22 -15.45 -20.17
C GLY A 275 -1.56 -14.29 -19.24
N ASP A 276 -2.70 -14.40 -18.55
CA ASP A 276 -3.14 -13.38 -17.59
C ASP A 276 -2.18 -13.29 -16.40
N VAL A 277 -1.64 -14.41 -15.92
CA VAL A 277 -0.63 -14.42 -14.84
C VAL A 277 0.62 -13.63 -15.23
N ASN A 278 1.12 -13.82 -16.46
CA ASN A 278 2.28 -13.07 -16.94
C ASN A 278 1.99 -11.57 -17.09
N GLU A 279 0.81 -11.21 -17.60
CA GLU A 279 0.40 -9.82 -17.74
C GLU A 279 0.23 -9.12 -16.38
N MET A 280 -0.42 -9.77 -15.42
CA MET A 280 -0.56 -9.26 -14.06
C MET A 280 0.82 -9.08 -13.40
N TYR A 281 1.73 -10.05 -13.56
CA TYR A 281 3.11 -9.93 -13.08
C TYR A 281 3.82 -8.72 -13.71
N GLN A 282 3.67 -8.49 -15.01
CA GLN A 282 4.27 -7.34 -15.70
C GLN A 282 3.80 -6.01 -15.14
N ILE A 283 2.49 -5.87 -14.92
CA ILE A 283 1.91 -4.65 -14.37
C ILE A 283 2.35 -4.50 -12.90
N TYR A 284 2.34 -5.58 -12.14
CA TYR A 284 2.77 -5.60 -10.74
C TYR A 284 4.25 -5.20 -10.60
N TYR A 285 5.13 -5.74 -11.44
CA TYR A 285 6.54 -5.39 -11.46
C TYR A 285 6.75 -3.89 -11.72
N LYS A 286 6.01 -3.33 -12.70
CA LYS A 286 6.04 -1.89 -12.99
C LYS A 286 5.54 -1.05 -11.82
N TYR A 287 4.50 -1.51 -11.12
CA TYR A 287 4.04 -0.89 -9.88
C TYR A 287 5.14 -0.87 -8.81
N LEU A 288 5.80 -2.01 -8.56
CA LEU A 288 6.91 -2.09 -7.60
C LEU A 288 8.09 -1.20 -8.01
N LEU A 289 8.44 -1.17 -9.30
CA LEU A 289 9.48 -0.30 -9.83
C LEU A 289 9.15 1.17 -9.54
N GLY A 290 7.92 1.60 -9.86
CA GLY A 290 7.46 2.96 -9.57
C GLY A 290 7.42 3.32 -8.08
N ALA A 291 7.27 2.33 -7.19
CA ALA A 291 7.28 2.53 -5.75
C ALA A 291 8.69 2.55 -5.12
N THR A 292 9.70 1.99 -5.78
CA THR A 292 11.02 1.68 -5.18
C THR A 292 12.23 2.25 -5.92
N ASP A 293 11.99 2.94 -7.05
CA ASP A 293 13.02 3.64 -7.82
C ASP A 293 12.64 5.11 -8.04
N ASN A 294 12.60 5.86 -6.94
CA ASN A 294 12.39 7.31 -6.92
C ASN A 294 13.70 8.05 -6.57
N SER A 295 14.81 7.56 -7.12
CA SER A 295 16.20 7.99 -6.85
C SER A 295 16.53 9.45 -7.24
N LEU A 296 15.54 10.29 -7.50
CA LEU A 296 15.71 11.50 -8.29
C LEU A 296 15.55 12.83 -7.52
N LEU A 297 15.24 12.83 -6.21
CA LEU A 297 15.00 14.08 -5.48
C LEU A 297 15.65 14.10 -4.10
N ASN A 298 16.80 14.77 -4.01
CA ASN A 298 17.38 15.19 -2.74
C ASN A 298 16.85 16.57 -2.33
N LEU A 299 16.80 16.88 -1.03
CA LEU A 299 16.53 18.25 -0.59
C LEU A 299 17.69 19.17 -1.06
N PRO A 300 17.43 20.23 -1.84
CA PRO A 300 18.50 21.08 -2.36
C PRO A 300 19.11 21.94 -1.24
N LYS A 301 20.45 22.02 -1.22
CA LYS A 301 21.19 22.79 -0.22
C LYS A 301 21.35 24.26 -0.62
N PRO A 302 21.23 25.20 0.34
CA PRO A 302 21.48 26.61 0.06
C PRO A 302 22.94 26.82 -0.40
N PRO A 303 23.22 27.85 -1.21
CA PRO A 303 24.58 28.26 -1.49
C PRO A 303 25.30 28.70 -0.21
N ASP A 304 26.53 28.23 0.00
CA ASP A 304 27.33 28.53 1.19
C ASP A 304 27.78 30.01 1.27
N ASP A 305 27.69 30.73 0.15
CA ASP A 305 28.27 32.06 -0.09
C ASP A 305 27.23 33.18 -0.24
N PHE A 306 26.01 33.01 0.28
CA PHE A 306 24.89 33.95 0.07
C PHE A 306 24.35 34.60 1.36
N ASP A 307 24.20 35.93 1.35
CA ASP A 307 23.40 36.70 2.31
C ASP A 307 22.13 37.26 1.63
N TRP A 308 20.99 37.23 2.33
CA TRP A 308 19.72 37.83 1.88
C TRP A 308 19.87 39.28 1.43
N PHE A 309 20.77 40.02 2.07
CA PHE A 309 21.05 41.42 1.76
C PHE A 309 21.82 41.64 0.45
N ASP A 310 22.34 40.57 -0.17
CA ASP A 310 22.97 40.62 -1.49
C ASP A 310 21.96 40.75 -2.64
N LEU A 311 20.67 40.59 -2.35
CA LEU A 311 19.60 40.81 -3.34
C LEU A 311 19.29 42.30 -3.47
N ASP A 312 19.12 42.76 -4.71
CA ASP A 312 18.54 44.07 -5.00
C ASP A 312 17.21 44.27 -4.23
N VAL A 313 16.98 45.47 -3.69
CA VAL A 313 15.77 45.80 -2.90
C VAL A 313 14.48 45.45 -3.62
N TRP A 314 14.43 45.66 -4.94
CA TRP A 314 13.25 45.32 -5.74
C TRP A 314 13.00 43.79 -5.79
N ILE A 315 14.05 42.96 -5.82
CA ILE A 315 13.96 41.49 -5.77
C ILE A 315 13.42 41.07 -4.41
N GLN A 316 13.96 41.65 -3.34
CA GLN A 316 13.51 41.39 -1.98
C GLN A 316 12.01 41.70 -1.82
N GLN A 317 11.55 42.85 -2.31
CA GLN A 317 10.13 43.24 -2.25
C GLN A 317 9.23 42.28 -3.03
N LYS A 318 9.64 41.87 -4.23
CA LYS A 318 8.87 40.96 -5.07
C LYS A 318 8.81 39.54 -4.50
N LEU A 319 9.92 39.07 -3.92
CA LEU A 319 9.96 37.78 -3.23
C LEU A 319 9.08 37.82 -1.97
N LYS A 320 9.19 38.87 -1.17
CA LYS A 320 8.39 39.07 0.05
C LYS A 320 6.89 39.12 -0.25
N SER A 321 6.44 39.79 -1.30
CA SER A 321 5.01 39.89 -1.63
C SER A 321 4.36 38.55 -2.01
N VAL A 322 5.13 37.59 -2.52
CA VAL A 322 4.64 36.22 -2.76
C VAL A 322 4.73 35.40 -1.47
N LEU A 323 5.82 35.50 -0.71
CA LEU A 323 5.98 34.78 0.56
C LEU A 323 4.91 35.17 1.58
N ASP A 324 4.53 36.44 1.67
CA ASP A 324 3.52 36.94 2.60
C ASP A 324 2.10 36.39 2.30
N ARG A 325 1.88 35.86 1.09
CA ARG A 325 0.62 35.21 0.68
C ARG A 325 0.62 33.70 0.91
N GLN A 326 1.62 33.17 1.62
CA GLN A 326 1.71 31.76 1.92
C GLN A 326 0.48 31.27 2.71
N PRO A 327 -0.24 30.25 2.22
CA PRO A 327 -1.36 29.65 2.95
C PRO A 327 -0.91 29.07 4.29
N ASN A 328 -1.80 29.11 5.28
CA ASN A 328 -1.62 28.46 6.58
C ASN A 328 -0.32 28.85 7.32
N LEU A 329 0.20 30.07 7.09
CA LEU A 329 1.44 30.57 7.72
C LEU A 329 2.65 29.64 7.50
N GLY A 330 2.66 28.93 6.36
CA GLY A 330 3.74 28.01 6.00
C GLY A 330 3.70 26.64 6.68
N ARG A 331 2.61 26.33 7.39
CA ARG A 331 2.36 24.98 7.91
C ARG A 331 1.59 24.18 6.87
N ALA A 332 2.06 22.97 6.58
CA ALA A 332 1.26 21.99 5.86
C ALA A 332 -0.07 21.77 6.62
N PRO A 333 -1.19 21.56 5.91
CA PRO A 333 -2.45 21.25 6.56
C PRO A 333 -2.30 20.03 7.48
N THR A 334 -2.99 20.02 8.62
CA THR A 334 -2.96 18.90 9.57
C THR A 334 -4.20 18.03 9.38
N ILE A 335 -4.04 16.70 9.41
CA ILE A 335 -5.15 15.75 9.33
C ILE A 335 -5.64 15.42 10.73
N ARG A 336 -6.97 15.33 10.89
CA ARG A 336 -7.62 14.72 12.05
C ARG A 336 -8.26 13.41 11.62
N ILE A 337 -7.59 12.30 11.86
CA ILE A 337 -7.94 10.95 11.33
C ILE A 337 -9.34 10.50 11.80
N ASP A 338 -9.80 11.04 12.93
CA ASP A 338 -11.11 10.83 13.56
C ASP A 338 -12.27 11.57 12.87
N ASP A 339 -12.00 12.57 12.02
CA ASP A 339 -13.03 13.35 11.33
C ASP A 339 -13.05 13.07 9.81
N PRO A 340 -14.08 12.39 9.27
CA PRO A 340 -14.24 12.15 7.83
C PRO A 340 -14.41 13.42 6.98
N LYS A 341 -14.55 14.61 7.57
CA LYS A 341 -14.51 15.90 6.85
C LYS A 341 -13.11 16.50 6.83
N SER A 342 -12.21 16.04 7.70
CA SER A 342 -10.85 16.56 7.81
C SER A 342 -10.03 16.29 6.55
N TRP A 343 -10.27 15.16 5.86
CA TRP A 343 -9.52 14.83 4.64
C TRP A 343 -9.83 15.81 3.50
N LYS A 344 -11.09 16.25 3.34
CA LYS A 344 -11.45 17.26 2.32
C LYS A 344 -10.84 18.61 2.64
N SER A 345 -10.91 19.02 3.91
CA SER A 345 -10.29 20.25 4.40
C SER A 345 -8.77 20.22 4.23
N PHE A 346 -8.16 19.05 4.47
CA PHE A 346 -6.75 18.83 4.24
C PHE A 346 -6.40 18.96 2.75
N LEU A 347 -7.14 18.31 1.84
CA LEU A 347 -6.89 18.39 0.40
C LEU A 347 -7.06 19.82 -0.13
N ALA A 348 -8.08 20.55 0.34
CA ALA A 348 -8.28 21.95 0.00
C ALA A 348 -7.11 22.85 0.49
N GLY A 349 -6.64 22.59 1.72
CA GLY A 349 -5.45 23.25 2.26
C GLY A 349 -4.17 22.91 1.48
N LEU A 350 -4.03 21.66 1.05
CA LEU A 350 -2.89 21.18 0.26
C LEU A 350 -2.88 21.82 -1.12
N LEU A 351 -4.03 21.84 -1.80
CA LEU A 351 -4.20 22.50 -3.10
C LEU A 351 -3.85 23.99 -3.02
N SER A 352 -4.33 24.68 -1.98
CA SER A 352 -4.01 26.09 -1.77
C SER A 352 -2.49 26.30 -1.65
N TYR A 353 -1.82 25.40 -0.92
CA TYR A 353 -0.37 25.42 -0.75
C TYR A 353 0.39 25.15 -2.07
N LEU A 354 -0.08 24.21 -2.88
CA LEU A 354 0.50 23.90 -4.21
C LEU A 354 0.36 25.07 -5.18
N ILE A 355 -0.80 25.74 -5.21
CA ILE A 355 -1.02 26.94 -6.03
C ILE A 355 -0.03 28.05 -5.65
N TRP A 356 0.18 28.26 -4.35
CA TRP A 356 1.16 29.22 -3.86
C TRP A 356 2.60 28.84 -4.23
N LEU A 357 2.98 27.57 -4.14
CA LEU A 357 4.29 27.09 -4.58
C LEU A 357 4.51 27.31 -6.09
N ALA A 358 3.50 27.04 -6.92
CA ALA A 358 3.56 27.30 -8.36
C ALA A 358 3.75 28.79 -8.66
N GLU A 359 3.02 29.67 -7.96
CA GLU A 359 3.18 31.12 -8.08
C GLU A 359 4.60 31.58 -7.70
N LEU A 360 5.14 31.03 -6.61
CA LEU A 360 6.51 31.30 -6.17
C LEU A 360 7.54 30.85 -7.21
N ALA A 361 7.37 29.67 -7.81
CA ALA A 361 8.24 29.18 -8.89
C ALA A 361 8.20 30.10 -10.13
N THR A 362 7.01 30.52 -10.57
CA THR A 362 6.84 31.47 -11.70
C THR A 362 7.53 32.79 -11.43
N MET A 363 7.36 33.33 -10.23
CA MET A 363 7.99 34.60 -9.86
C MET A 363 9.51 34.48 -9.87
N ILE A 364 10.08 33.40 -9.30
CA ILE A 364 11.53 33.17 -9.28
C ILE A 364 12.08 33.03 -10.71
N ALA A 365 11.44 32.24 -11.57
CA ALA A 365 11.84 32.08 -12.97
C ALA A 365 11.83 33.42 -13.74
N THR A 366 10.86 34.30 -13.43
CA THR A 366 10.78 35.64 -14.01
C THR A 366 11.91 36.56 -13.52
N ILE A 367 12.24 36.51 -12.22
CA ILE A 367 13.33 37.32 -11.65
C ILE A 367 14.69 36.86 -12.20
N LEU A 368 14.90 35.56 -12.36
CA LEU A 368 16.15 35.01 -12.88
C LEU A 368 16.50 35.56 -14.27
N VAL A 369 15.53 35.72 -15.18
CA VAL A 369 15.73 36.37 -16.48
C VAL A 369 16.21 37.82 -16.31
N ALA A 370 15.62 38.56 -15.36
CA ALA A 370 16.00 39.94 -15.09
C ALA A 370 17.39 40.07 -14.43
N VAL A 371 17.78 39.12 -13.59
CA VAL A 371 19.11 39.04 -12.97
C VAL A 371 20.17 38.63 -14.00
N ALA A 372 19.84 37.73 -14.92
CA ALA A 372 20.74 37.29 -15.97
C ALA A 372 21.18 38.44 -16.89
N ALA A 373 20.27 39.36 -17.17
CA ALA A 373 20.57 40.59 -17.92
C ALA A 373 21.57 41.53 -17.20
N ARG A 374 21.93 41.27 -15.93
CA ARG A 374 22.77 42.13 -15.09
C ARG A 374 24.13 41.49 -14.70
N ILE A 375 24.48 40.31 -15.23
CA ILE A 375 25.78 39.62 -15.01
C ILE A 375 26.10 39.40 -13.50
N ALA A 376 25.11 38.98 -12.70
CA ALA A 376 25.31 38.67 -11.28
C ALA A 376 25.06 37.19 -10.98
N THR A 377 26.11 36.45 -10.61
CA THR A 377 26.08 34.99 -10.43
C THR A 377 25.54 34.56 -9.05
N THR A 378 25.87 35.29 -7.98
CA THR A 378 25.45 34.94 -6.60
C THR A 378 23.92 35.08 -6.37
N PRO A 379 23.25 36.19 -6.74
CA PRO A 379 21.79 36.27 -6.67
C PRO A 379 21.08 35.22 -7.52
N ALA A 380 21.65 34.88 -8.69
CA ALA A 380 21.11 33.85 -9.57
C ALA A 380 21.21 32.45 -8.93
N ARG A 381 22.34 32.10 -8.30
CA ARG A 381 22.50 30.83 -7.56
C ARG A 381 21.47 30.69 -6.43
N TYR A 382 21.25 31.75 -5.65
CA TYR A 382 20.23 31.72 -4.58
C TYR A 382 18.81 31.55 -5.12
N LEU A 383 18.47 32.28 -6.19
CA LEU A 383 17.16 32.16 -6.83
C LEU A 383 16.96 30.77 -7.45
N LEU A 384 17.98 30.19 -8.09
CA LEU A 384 17.94 28.81 -8.60
C LEU A 384 17.82 27.78 -7.48
N TRP A 385 18.51 27.99 -6.35
CA TRP A 385 18.30 27.17 -5.15
C TRP A 385 16.86 27.29 -4.64
N LYS A 386 16.33 28.51 -4.50
CA LYS A 386 14.94 28.73 -4.09
C LYS A 386 13.95 28.09 -5.06
N LEU A 387 14.20 28.18 -6.36
CA LEU A 387 13.38 27.49 -7.36
C LEU A 387 13.43 25.99 -7.17
N SER A 388 14.62 25.41 -7.04
CA SER A 388 14.81 23.97 -6.79
C SER A 388 14.11 23.54 -5.50
N LEU A 389 14.21 24.33 -4.43
CA LEU A 389 13.54 24.06 -3.15
C LEU A 389 12.02 24.09 -3.30
N VAL A 390 11.48 25.04 -4.04
CA VAL A 390 10.04 25.18 -4.28
C VAL A 390 9.52 24.05 -5.16
N LEU A 391 10.27 23.65 -6.19
CA LEU A 391 9.94 22.50 -7.04
C LEU A 391 9.99 21.18 -6.25
N TYR A 392 11.00 21.01 -5.39
CA TYR A 392 11.07 19.89 -4.46
C TYR A 392 9.83 19.86 -3.55
N GLN A 393 9.48 20.99 -2.93
CA GLN A 393 8.31 21.08 -2.07
C GLN A 393 7.00 20.84 -2.83
N LEU A 394 6.88 21.30 -4.09
CA LEU A 394 5.71 21.07 -4.93
C LEU A 394 5.54 19.59 -5.25
N TYR A 395 6.64 18.92 -5.60
CA TYR A 395 6.66 17.48 -5.82
C TYR A 395 6.29 16.73 -4.53
N ASP A 396 6.98 17.01 -3.41
CA ASP A 396 6.78 16.31 -2.14
C ASP A 396 5.34 16.46 -1.64
N MET A 397 4.76 17.65 -1.76
CA MET A 397 3.38 17.93 -1.35
C MET A 397 2.35 17.32 -2.31
N SER A 398 2.60 17.32 -3.62
CA SER A 398 1.74 16.63 -4.59
C SER A 398 1.76 15.12 -4.37
N ARG A 399 2.95 14.56 -4.12
CA ARG A 399 3.11 13.15 -3.75
C ARG A 399 2.39 12.85 -2.44
N LEU A 400 2.48 13.70 -1.43
CA LEU A 400 1.75 13.52 -0.17
C LEU A 400 0.23 13.41 -0.41
N ALA A 401 -0.34 14.16 -1.37
CA ALA A 401 -1.74 14.00 -1.80
C ALA A 401 -2.04 12.55 -2.20
N LEU A 402 -1.19 12.00 -3.08
CA LEU A 402 -1.29 10.64 -3.59
C LEU A 402 -1.01 9.58 -2.51
N VAL A 403 -0.19 9.91 -1.50
CA VAL A 403 0.06 9.04 -0.35
C VAL A 403 -1.21 8.87 0.49
N MET A 404 -1.88 9.97 0.87
CA MET A 404 -3.08 9.86 1.73
C MET A 404 -4.28 9.30 0.99
N ALA A 405 -4.27 9.46 -0.32
CA ALA A 405 -5.13 8.75 -1.25
C ALA A 405 -4.90 7.23 -1.25
N GLY A 406 -3.75 6.75 -0.75
CA GLY A 406 -3.39 5.34 -0.77
C GLY A 406 -2.91 4.87 -2.15
N TYR A 407 -2.44 5.76 -3.03
CA TYR A 407 -1.94 5.38 -4.35
C TYR A 407 -0.43 5.14 -4.41
N VAL A 408 0.35 5.84 -3.57
CA VAL A 408 1.81 5.72 -3.54
C VAL A 408 2.32 5.64 -2.11
N HIS A 409 3.51 5.07 -1.92
CA HIS A 409 4.14 4.97 -0.60
C HIS A 409 4.70 6.31 -0.11
N PRO A 410 4.56 6.63 1.19
CA PRO A 410 5.22 7.81 1.76
C PRO A 410 6.74 7.66 1.72
N THR A 411 7.47 8.78 1.73
CA THR A 411 8.89 8.75 2.12
C THR A 411 9.01 8.52 3.63
N PRO A 412 10.15 8.03 4.14
CA PRO A 412 10.31 7.89 5.58
C PRO A 412 10.20 9.21 6.34
N ASP A 413 10.64 10.32 5.75
CA ASP A 413 10.48 11.66 6.33
C ASP A 413 9.01 12.07 6.41
N GLN A 414 8.19 11.72 5.42
CA GLN A 414 6.74 11.93 5.47
C GLN A 414 6.09 11.09 6.56
N VAL A 415 6.53 9.84 6.75
CA VAL A 415 6.07 8.99 7.87
C VAL A 415 6.37 9.65 9.21
N ASP A 416 7.62 10.04 9.43
CA ASP A 416 8.05 10.64 10.70
C ASP A 416 7.34 11.98 10.97
N LYS A 417 7.15 12.79 9.91
CA LYS A 417 6.58 14.14 10.02
C LYS A 417 5.06 14.17 10.15
N TYR A 418 4.34 13.32 9.43
CA TYR A 418 2.87 13.40 9.31
C TYR A 418 2.14 12.19 9.89
N PHE A 419 2.80 11.03 9.99
CA PHE A 419 2.16 9.74 10.30
C PHE A 419 2.76 9.02 11.52
N GLY A 420 3.54 9.71 12.35
CA GLY A 420 4.11 9.15 13.58
C GLY A 420 3.05 8.56 14.52
N GLY A 421 1.86 9.17 14.60
CA GLY A 421 0.74 8.62 15.38
C GLY A 421 0.14 7.31 14.85
N ILE A 422 0.39 6.96 13.58
CA ILE A 422 -0.06 5.68 12.98
C ILE A 422 0.96 4.57 13.28
N THR A 423 2.24 4.90 13.31
CA THR A 423 3.35 3.95 13.55
C THR A 423 3.69 3.79 15.04
N SER A 424 3.21 4.70 15.89
CA SER A 424 3.29 4.62 17.35
C SER A 424 1.94 5.00 17.97
N PRO A 425 0.86 4.25 17.68
CA PRO A 425 -0.45 4.59 18.18
C PRO A 425 -0.48 4.46 19.71
N ASP A 426 -1.22 5.34 20.38
CA ASP A 426 -1.60 5.09 21.76
C ASP A 426 -2.62 3.96 21.78
N TYR A 427 -2.14 2.76 22.10
CA TYR A 427 -2.97 1.55 22.14
C TYR A 427 -4.12 1.68 23.15
N ASN A 428 -4.03 2.54 24.16
CA ASN A 428 -5.13 2.79 25.10
C ASN A 428 -6.31 3.51 24.42
N THR A 429 -6.04 4.37 23.42
CA THR A 429 -7.09 5.05 22.63
C THR A 429 -7.97 4.05 21.87
N PHE A 430 -7.42 2.90 21.48
CA PHE A 430 -8.17 1.79 20.88
C PHE A 430 -8.76 0.82 21.92
N GLN A 431 -8.27 0.84 23.17
CA GLN A 431 -8.78 0.02 24.30
C GLN A 431 -10.02 0.62 24.95
N GLU A 432 -10.18 1.95 24.96
CA GLU A 432 -11.28 2.63 25.65
C GLU A 432 -12.65 2.43 24.99
N VAL A 433 -12.67 2.02 23.72
CA VAL A 433 -13.92 1.70 23.06
C VAL A 433 -14.16 0.20 23.23
N GLY A 434 -14.74 -0.17 24.37
CA GLY A 434 -15.45 -1.43 24.53
C GLY A 434 -16.53 -1.50 23.46
N THR A 435 -16.16 -1.95 22.27
CA THR A 435 -17.02 -2.01 21.10
C THR A 435 -17.67 -3.38 21.07
N PRO A 436 -18.90 -3.56 21.57
CA PRO A 436 -19.61 -4.79 21.30
C PRO A 436 -19.79 -4.88 19.79
N PHE A 437 -19.33 -5.98 19.21
CA PHE A 437 -19.44 -6.25 17.78
C PHE A 437 -20.92 -6.41 17.42
N LEU A 438 -21.46 -5.51 16.60
CA LEU A 438 -22.82 -5.62 16.11
C LEU A 438 -22.83 -6.37 14.79
N HIS A 439 -23.42 -7.55 14.84
CA HIS A 439 -23.66 -8.36 13.66
C HIS A 439 -25.02 -8.00 13.06
N ILE A 440 -25.02 -7.22 11.99
CA ILE A 440 -26.26 -6.90 11.25
C ILE A 440 -26.41 -7.93 10.13
N THR A 441 -27.42 -8.77 10.23
CA THR A 441 -27.76 -9.73 9.17
C THR A 441 -28.75 -9.09 8.21
N ASN A 442 -28.53 -9.21 6.91
CA ASN A 442 -29.55 -8.88 5.90
C ASN A 442 -29.94 -10.12 5.07
N VAL A 443 -30.89 -9.92 4.16
CA VAL A 443 -31.50 -10.94 3.30
C VAL A 443 -30.56 -11.61 2.28
N GLU A 444 -29.29 -11.21 2.14
CA GLU A 444 -28.40 -11.77 1.09
C GLU A 444 -26.96 -12.07 1.56
N GLN A 445 -26.44 -11.45 2.62
CA GLN A 445 -25.20 -11.86 3.29
C GLN A 445 -25.03 -11.20 4.66
N THR A 446 -24.22 -11.86 5.47
CA THR A 446 -23.88 -11.46 6.83
C THR A 446 -22.90 -10.29 6.85
N TYR A 447 -23.29 -9.12 7.34
CA TYR A 447 -22.29 -8.12 7.71
C TYR A 447 -21.62 -8.51 9.02
N HIS A 448 -20.30 -8.62 9.00
CA HIS A 448 -19.51 -8.44 10.22
C HIS A 448 -19.10 -6.97 10.27
N LEU A 449 -19.99 -6.12 10.78
CA LEU A 449 -19.59 -4.77 11.16
C LEU A 449 -18.85 -4.86 12.49
N VAL A 450 -17.53 -4.71 12.45
CA VAL A 450 -16.80 -4.23 13.62
C VAL A 450 -17.08 -2.73 13.72
N HIS A 451 -18.21 -2.38 14.33
CA HIS A 451 -18.51 -0.98 14.66
C HIS A 451 -18.46 -0.80 16.18
N PRO A 452 -17.97 0.36 16.65
CA PRO A 452 -18.38 0.89 17.94
C PRO A 452 -19.90 1.03 18.01
N TYR A 453 -20.53 0.34 18.95
CA TYR A 453 -21.99 0.34 19.10
C TYR A 453 -22.48 1.58 19.85
N SER A 454 -23.52 2.24 19.34
CA SER A 454 -24.34 3.19 20.09
C SER A 454 -25.82 3.19 19.69
N MET A 455 -26.34 2.18 18.98
CA MET A 455 -27.74 2.17 18.51
C MET A 455 -28.50 0.93 19.00
N ASP A 456 -29.55 1.16 19.78
CA ASP A 456 -30.49 0.15 20.27
C ASP A 456 -31.29 -0.45 19.10
N TYR A 457 -30.90 -1.65 18.65
CA TYR A 457 -31.62 -2.41 17.63
C TYR A 457 -32.36 -3.54 18.34
N GLY A 458 -33.69 -3.52 18.28
CA GLY A 458 -34.57 -4.51 18.89
C GLY A 458 -34.27 -5.98 18.50
N SER A 459 -35.00 -6.91 19.13
CA SER A 459 -34.82 -8.37 19.27
C SER A 459 -34.49 -9.25 18.05
N SER A 460 -34.18 -8.72 16.87
CA SER A 460 -33.88 -9.46 15.63
C SER A 460 -32.38 -9.61 15.31
N VAL A 461 -31.49 -9.08 16.16
CA VAL A 461 -30.04 -9.13 15.94
C VAL A 461 -29.42 -10.39 16.57
N ARG A 462 -28.80 -11.26 15.75
CA ARG A 462 -27.98 -12.38 16.24
C ARG A 462 -26.57 -11.88 16.57
N LEU A 463 -26.20 -11.83 17.84
CA LEU A 463 -24.83 -11.55 18.25
C LEU A 463 -23.96 -12.81 18.05
N GLU A 464 -22.99 -12.76 17.13
CA GLU A 464 -21.91 -13.75 17.11
C GLU A 464 -20.82 -13.31 18.08
N SER A 465 -20.46 -14.18 19.02
CA SER A 465 -19.18 -14.05 19.72
C SER A 465 -18.11 -14.71 18.86
N PRO A 466 -17.05 -13.98 18.45
CA PRO A 466 -15.87 -14.59 17.86
C PRO A 466 -15.42 -15.79 18.68
N ARG A 467 -15.39 -16.98 18.10
CA ARG A 467 -14.83 -18.20 18.68
C ARG A 467 -13.31 -18.26 18.50
N CYS A 468 -12.64 -17.29 17.92
CA CYS A 468 -11.18 -17.28 17.94
C CYS A 468 -10.73 -15.83 17.92
N ARG A 469 -10.08 -15.42 19.00
CA ARG A 469 -9.34 -14.18 19.07
C ARG A 469 -7.87 -14.56 19.03
N ILE A 470 -7.18 -14.19 17.95
CA ILE A 470 -5.72 -14.36 17.87
C ILE A 470 -5.02 -13.31 18.72
N MET A 471 -5.68 -12.17 18.96
CA MET A 471 -5.23 -11.14 19.90
C MET A 471 -6.14 -11.11 21.13
N LYS A 472 -6.07 -12.14 21.99
CA LYS A 472 -6.67 -12.09 23.34
C LYS A 472 -5.61 -11.76 24.37
N ASN A 473 -5.99 -10.93 25.35
CA ASN A 473 -5.16 -10.31 26.37
C ASN A 473 -4.31 -9.15 25.82
N HIS A 474 -4.84 -7.98 26.13
CA HIS A 474 -4.33 -6.61 26.02
C HIS A 474 -2.94 -6.42 26.68
N VAL A 475 -1.94 -7.19 26.26
CA VAL A 475 -0.56 -6.97 26.68
C VAL A 475 0.02 -5.95 25.71
N GLU A 476 0.37 -4.78 26.25
CA GLU A 476 1.36 -3.81 25.78
C GLU A 476 1.99 -4.14 24.41
N TYR A 477 1.24 -3.98 23.31
CA TYR A 477 1.85 -3.96 21.99
C TYR A 477 2.55 -2.63 21.78
N GLY A 478 3.39 -2.18 22.73
CA GLY A 478 4.17 -0.97 22.58
C GLY A 478 5.12 -1.00 21.37
N ASP A 479 5.29 -2.16 20.72
CA ASP A 479 6.07 -2.29 19.49
C ASP A 479 5.47 -3.31 18.49
N ALA A 480 4.83 -2.81 17.44
CA ALA A 480 4.39 -3.57 16.26
C ALA A 480 5.51 -4.46 15.68
N THR A 481 6.77 -4.05 15.86
CA THR A 481 7.94 -4.77 15.35
C THR A 481 8.06 -6.16 15.95
N ASN A 482 7.67 -6.36 17.22
CA ASN A 482 7.71 -7.68 17.85
C ASN A 482 6.65 -8.61 17.26
N LEU A 483 5.47 -8.09 16.91
CA LEU A 483 4.43 -8.86 16.23
C LEU A 483 4.89 -9.28 14.82
N PHE A 484 5.50 -8.36 14.07
CA PHE A 484 5.88 -8.60 12.68
C PHE A 484 7.20 -9.35 12.50
N PHE A 485 8.16 -9.18 13.42
CA PHE A 485 9.54 -9.66 13.25
C PHE A 485 10.10 -10.39 14.48
N GLY A 486 9.36 -10.47 15.58
CA GLY A 486 9.78 -11.22 16.77
C GLY A 486 9.76 -12.74 16.53
N LYS A 487 10.66 -13.50 17.17
CA LYS A 487 10.77 -14.95 16.94
C LYS A 487 9.81 -15.82 17.75
N LYS A 488 9.38 -15.37 18.93
CA LYS A 488 8.46 -16.12 19.79
C LYS A 488 7.75 -15.17 20.75
N ILE A 489 6.42 -15.19 20.76
CA ILE A 489 5.59 -14.40 21.69
C ILE A 489 4.96 -15.33 22.73
N SER A 490 4.15 -16.30 22.32
CA SER A 490 3.40 -17.15 23.27
C SER A 490 3.70 -18.64 23.20
N GLY A 491 4.41 -19.14 22.18
CA GLY A 491 4.66 -20.57 22.00
C GLY A 491 3.48 -21.33 21.39
N ILE A 492 2.93 -20.85 20.28
CA ILE A 492 1.83 -21.52 19.57
C ILE A 492 2.23 -22.92 19.07
N THR A 493 1.31 -23.86 19.13
CA THR A 493 1.51 -25.26 18.72
C THR A 493 0.64 -25.66 17.52
N SER A 494 1.00 -26.76 16.88
CA SER A 494 0.21 -27.38 15.81
C SER A 494 -1.23 -27.68 16.22
N ASN A 495 -1.45 -28.07 17.48
CA ASN A 495 -2.78 -28.36 18.00
C ASN A 495 -3.62 -27.09 18.12
N ASP A 496 -3.00 -25.96 18.49
CA ASP A 496 -3.70 -24.68 18.59
C ASP A 496 -4.23 -24.24 17.22
N VAL A 497 -3.43 -24.43 16.16
CA VAL A 497 -3.82 -24.09 14.78
C VAL A 497 -4.82 -25.09 14.20
N ALA A 498 -4.62 -26.39 14.39
CA ALA A 498 -5.55 -27.42 13.92
C ALA A 498 -6.92 -27.32 14.61
N GLY A 499 -6.94 -26.90 15.87
CA GLY A 499 -8.16 -26.74 16.63
C GLY A 499 -8.84 -25.38 16.46
N LEU A 500 -8.42 -24.52 15.53
CA LEU A 500 -9.03 -23.20 15.33
C LEU A 500 -10.54 -23.23 15.04
N CYS A 501 -11.03 -24.33 14.50
CA CYS A 501 -12.46 -24.54 14.26
C CYS A 501 -13.24 -24.90 15.53
N THR A 502 -12.53 -25.22 16.63
CA THR A 502 -13.08 -25.77 17.87
C THR A 502 -12.75 -24.96 19.13
N TYR A 503 -11.58 -24.32 19.20
CA TYR A 503 -11.16 -23.49 20.33
C TYR A 503 -11.87 -22.14 20.32
N GLN A 504 -11.90 -21.46 21.48
CA GLN A 504 -12.45 -20.09 21.65
C GLN A 504 -11.38 -18.98 21.54
N ASP A 505 -10.11 -19.32 21.77
CA ASP A 505 -8.99 -18.38 21.84
C ASP A 505 -7.72 -19.03 21.28
N MET A 506 -6.95 -18.31 20.47
CA MET A 506 -5.60 -18.73 20.06
C MET A 506 -4.57 -17.92 20.86
N PRO A 507 -3.46 -18.54 21.32
CA PRO A 507 -2.31 -17.79 21.82
C PRO A 507 -1.80 -16.77 20.79
N ILE A 508 -1.34 -15.61 21.26
CA ILE A 508 -0.74 -14.56 20.40
C ILE A 508 0.59 -15.06 19.84
N ALA A 509 0.67 -15.22 18.52
CA ALA A 509 1.92 -15.55 17.84
C ALA A 509 2.44 -14.33 17.06
N SER A 510 3.77 -14.21 16.94
CA SER A 510 4.36 -13.32 15.93
C SER A 510 4.24 -13.93 14.54
N ILE A 511 4.39 -13.09 13.50
CA ILE A 511 4.38 -13.56 12.11
C ILE A 511 5.47 -14.61 11.85
N PRO A 512 6.74 -14.46 12.30
CA PRO A 512 7.76 -15.49 12.15
C PRO A 512 7.41 -16.81 12.84
N GLU A 513 6.87 -16.73 14.06
CA GLU A 513 6.47 -17.90 14.84
C GLU A 513 5.32 -18.67 14.15
N PHE A 514 4.27 -17.95 13.75
CA PHE A 514 3.11 -18.53 13.06
C PHE A 514 3.49 -19.05 11.67
N GLY A 515 4.31 -18.31 10.91
CA GLY A 515 4.76 -18.71 9.58
C GLY A 515 5.63 -19.96 9.59
N ALA A 516 6.53 -20.09 10.57
CA ALA A 516 7.31 -21.32 10.74
C ALA A 516 6.42 -22.51 11.09
N LEU A 517 5.42 -22.31 11.96
CA LEU A 517 4.45 -23.33 12.29
C LEU A 517 3.63 -23.75 11.06
N LEU A 518 3.16 -22.78 10.26
CA LEU A 518 2.39 -23.03 9.04
C LEU A 518 3.20 -23.84 8.02
N CYS A 519 4.46 -23.45 7.74
CA CYS A 519 5.34 -24.20 6.85
C CYS A 519 5.58 -25.63 7.34
N ASN A 520 5.79 -25.81 8.65
CA ASN A 520 5.97 -27.13 9.24
C ASN A 520 4.70 -28.00 9.13
N GLN A 521 3.50 -27.42 9.27
CA GLN A 521 2.25 -28.16 9.06
C GLN A 521 2.14 -28.68 7.63
N PHE A 522 2.46 -27.85 6.64
CA PHE A 522 2.50 -28.28 5.25
C PHE A 522 3.56 -29.37 4.99
N GLN A 523 4.73 -29.26 5.62
CA GLN A 523 5.76 -30.30 5.53
C GLN A 523 5.31 -31.64 6.13
N ILE A 524 4.61 -31.63 7.27
CA ILE A 524 4.22 -32.85 8.00
C ILE A 524 2.98 -33.51 7.38
N ASN A 525 1.95 -32.72 7.06
CA ASN A 525 0.64 -33.24 6.71
C ASN A 525 0.00 -32.54 5.51
N ARG A 526 0.79 -31.79 4.72
CA ARG A 526 0.29 -31.07 3.53
C ARG A 526 -0.84 -30.10 3.87
N GLY A 527 -0.90 -29.58 5.11
CA GLY A 527 -1.92 -28.63 5.55
C GLY A 527 -3.33 -29.21 5.67
N VAL A 528 -3.50 -30.54 5.72
CA VAL A 528 -4.82 -31.21 5.70
C VAL A 528 -5.72 -30.82 6.88
N PHE A 529 -5.14 -30.47 8.03
CA PHE A 529 -5.89 -30.07 9.23
C PHE A 529 -6.04 -28.56 9.40
N LEU A 530 -5.56 -27.78 8.44
CA LEU A 530 -5.67 -26.33 8.49
C LEU A 530 -7.02 -25.90 7.92
N PRO A 531 -7.74 -24.99 8.58
CA PRO A 531 -8.91 -24.39 7.97
C PRO A 531 -8.49 -23.52 6.79
N ASN A 532 -9.42 -23.26 5.88
CA ASN A 532 -9.31 -22.10 5.02
C ASN A 532 -9.33 -20.83 5.88
N PHE A 533 -8.43 -19.88 5.63
CA PHE A 533 -8.34 -18.62 6.37
C PHE A 533 -8.91 -17.45 5.55
N ASN A 534 -9.57 -16.50 6.21
CA ASN A 534 -9.78 -15.17 5.64
C ASN A 534 -8.51 -14.36 5.91
N LEU A 535 -7.75 -14.11 4.84
CA LEU A 535 -6.50 -13.36 4.91
C LEU A 535 -6.79 -11.93 5.33
N ASP A 536 -7.82 -11.25 4.79
CA ASP A 536 -8.28 -9.88 5.12
C ASP A 536 -8.57 -9.59 6.61
N GLY A 537 -8.69 -10.62 7.43
CA GLY A 537 -8.92 -10.47 8.86
C GLY A 537 -10.20 -9.70 9.15
N ASP A 538 -11.22 -9.84 8.30
CA ASP A 538 -12.43 -8.99 8.22
C ASP A 538 -13.24 -8.84 9.52
N ARG A 539 -12.89 -9.58 10.56
CA ARG A 539 -13.51 -9.52 11.87
C ARG A 539 -12.58 -8.95 12.96
N GLY A 540 -11.43 -8.40 12.58
CA GLY A 540 -10.40 -7.88 13.50
C GLY A 540 -9.52 -8.96 14.15
N TYR A 541 -9.54 -10.18 13.62
CA TYR A 541 -8.73 -11.33 14.03
C TYR A 541 -8.61 -12.28 12.83
N ALA A 542 -7.54 -13.08 12.72
CA ALA A 542 -7.54 -14.10 11.67
C ALA A 542 -8.63 -15.12 11.98
N TRP A 543 -9.50 -15.30 11.00
CA TRP A 543 -10.71 -16.07 11.16
C TRP A 543 -10.78 -17.11 10.06
N PRO A 544 -11.19 -18.35 10.37
CA PRO A 544 -11.48 -19.32 9.34
C PRO A 544 -12.54 -18.81 8.34
N THR A 545 -12.44 -19.19 7.07
CA THR A 545 -13.50 -18.92 6.11
C THR A 545 -14.78 -19.67 6.52
N TRP A 546 -15.90 -19.25 5.94
CA TRP A 546 -17.20 -19.87 6.16
C TRP A 546 -17.97 -19.93 4.84
N ILE A 547 -18.86 -20.92 4.73
CA ILE A 547 -19.81 -21.05 3.62
C ILE A 547 -21.21 -21.13 4.21
N ALA A 548 -22.16 -20.47 3.56
CA ALA A 548 -23.56 -20.61 3.88
C ALA A 548 -24.16 -21.89 3.31
N ARG A 549 -24.98 -22.61 4.09
CA ARG A 549 -25.66 -23.81 3.57
C ARG A 549 -26.86 -23.50 2.67
N ASP A 550 -27.57 -22.39 2.91
CA ASP A 550 -28.80 -22.04 2.18
C ASP A 550 -28.80 -20.57 1.76
N PRO A 551 -28.89 -20.25 0.46
CA PRO A 551 -28.74 -18.88 -0.03
C PRO A 551 -29.96 -17.96 0.12
N LYS A 552 -31.08 -18.38 0.75
CA LYS A 552 -32.22 -17.54 1.22
C LYS A 552 -33.42 -18.38 1.71
N PRO A 553 -34.26 -17.89 2.65
CA PRO A 553 -34.09 -16.65 3.44
C PRO A 553 -33.21 -16.89 4.68
N TRP A 554 -32.29 -15.96 4.94
CA TRP A 554 -31.18 -16.14 5.89
C TRP A 554 -31.55 -16.05 7.36
N SER A 555 -32.79 -15.68 7.68
CA SER A 555 -33.33 -15.82 9.04
C SER A 555 -33.28 -17.28 9.53
N THR A 556 -33.19 -18.24 8.61
CA THR A 556 -33.05 -19.68 8.87
C THR A 556 -31.74 -20.28 8.36
N ALA A 557 -30.84 -19.49 7.78
CA ALA A 557 -29.58 -20.01 7.24
C ALA A 557 -28.66 -20.54 8.35
N SER A 558 -28.00 -21.65 8.05
CA SER A 558 -26.93 -22.22 8.87
C SER A 558 -25.61 -22.05 8.15
N PHE A 559 -24.56 -21.69 8.90
CA PHE A 559 -23.22 -21.50 8.38
C PHE A 559 -22.39 -22.76 8.63
N VAL A 560 -21.61 -23.16 7.64
CA VAL A 560 -20.49 -24.10 7.80
C VAL A 560 -19.28 -23.27 8.16
N PHE A 561 -18.88 -23.34 9.43
CA PHE A 561 -17.60 -22.83 9.89
C PHE A 561 -16.52 -23.83 9.52
N CYS A 562 -15.40 -23.36 8.95
CA CYS A 562 -14.35 -24.22 8.40
C CYS A 562 -14.89 -25.25 7.38
N PRO A 563 -15.46 -24.78 6.26
CA PRO A 563 -15.97 -25.64 5.21
C PRO A 563 -14.89 -26.41 4.47
#